data_AF-A0A8J6Y115-F1
#
_entry.id   AF-A0A8J6Y115-F1
#
_cell.length_a   1.000
_cell.length_b   1.000
_cell.length_c   1.000
_cell.angle_alpha   90.00
_cell.angle_beta   90.00
_cell.angle_gamma   90.00
#
_symmetry.space_group_name_H-M   'P 1'
#
loop_
_entity.id
_entity.type
_entity.pdbx_description
1 polymer ?
#
loop_
_entity_poly.entity_id
_entity_poly.type
_entity_poly.pdbx_seq_one_letter_code
_entity_poly.pdbx_strand_id
1 'polypeptide(L)'
;MELKELLMFMTKKGASDLHIKPMRPPLLRIQGRLIPIKADPLQPEDVEKMLREILSPGQQARFEKRQAVDMGYGVPGVARFRCNIYMQRGTMDGVFRRVPFEIQTVDELNLPDVIESFTEYPSGLVLITGPTGSGKSTTLAAMINLIVKARQCHVVTIEDPIEFLFQDDKATVSQREVGTDTPSFMEALTNSMRQDPDVIMIGEMRDLETMATAITAAETGHLVFSTLHTNNAAQTVDRIIDAYPADQQTQVRGQLGLVLRAIVSMQLVQDKEEKRRLPICEILVNAPKISKHIEQGEIKEILEEMENSVNFYHMQSMNQSLIALLAHNQITYEQAIDASADPEDLSLKLREMFPSIEERSREGEMSPSPADFSQITELIETKRLYEEMEERHSAKLLEKDEQIEALEADLAALRDQIQETSGGTDELQREAEISRSEVQRAREESQQKINALNERIKDLNQQLANGGGKGSGFFKR
;
A
#
# COMPACT_ATOMS: atom_id res chain seq x y z
N MET A 1 -23.52 33.93 -16.42
CA MET A 1 -22.99 33.03 -15.37
C MET A 1 -21.50 32.95 -15.59
N GLU A 2 -20.71 33.26 -14.58
CA GLU A 2 -19.25 33.15 -14.67
C GLU A 2 -18.78 31.74 -14.28
N LEU A 3 -17.63 31.31 -14.82
CA LEU A 3 -17.06 29.98 -14.51
C LEU A 3 -16.88 29.78 -13.00
N LYS A 4 -16.39 30.82 -12.33
CA LYS A 4 -16.11 30.79 -10.89
C LYS A 4 -17.35 30.44 -10.09
N GLU A 5 -18.51 30.97 -10.46
CA GLU A 5 -19.80 30.69 -9.81
C GLU A 5 -20.22 29.23 -9.98
N LEU A 6 -20.01 28.67 -11.17
CA LEU A 6 -20.31 27.27 -11.46
C LEU A 6 -19.41 26.32 -10.65
N LEU A 7 -18.11 26.64 -10.55
CA LEU A 7 -17.16 25.87 -9.75
C LEU A 7 -17.45 25.97 -8.25
N MET A 8 -17.82 27.15 -7.73
CA MET A 8 -18.28 27.30 -6.36
C MET A 8 -19.54 26.48 -6.08
N PHE A 9 -20.49 26.49 -7.02
CA PHE A 9 -21.72 25.72 -6.91
C PHE A 9 -21.46 24.20 -6.96
N MET A 10 -20.57 23.74 -7.85
CA MET A 10 -20.08 22.36 -7.93
C MET A 10 -19.55 21.89 -6.57
N THR A 11 -18.64 22.66 -5.96
CA THR A 11 -18.05 22.35 -4.64
C THR A 11 -19.11 22.30 -3.55
N LYS A 12 -20.02 23.29 -3.49
CA LYS A 12 -21.11 23.36 -2.50
C LYS A 12 -22.08 22.17 -2.61
N LYS A 13 -22.25 21.60 -3.80
CA LYS A 13 -23.10 20.43 -4.05
C LYS A 13 -22.38 19.09 -3.87
N GLY A 14 -21.09 19.08 -3.55
CA GLY A 14 -20.31 17.85 -3.42
C GLY A 14 -20.20 17.08 -4.74
N ALA A 15 -20.25 17.77 -5.88
CA ALA A 15 -20.13 17.15 -7.19
C ALA A 15 -18.67 16.79 -7.50
N SER A 16 -18.44 15.64 -8.14
CA SER A 16 -17.11 15.17 -8.53
C SER A 16 -16.58 15.89 -9.78
N ASP A 17 -17.47 16.12 -10.75
CA ASP A 17 -17.14 16.74 -12.04
C ASP A 17 -18.19 17.79 -12.44
N LEU A 18 -17.75 18.86 -13.11
CA LEU A 18 -18.56 19.84 -13.81
C LEU A 18 -18.26 19.74 -15.31
N HIS A 19 -19.29 19.55 -16.12
CA HIS A 19 -19.19 19.56 -17.58
C HIS A 19 -19.80 20.85 -18.13
N ILE A 20 -19.02 21.53 -18.94
CA ILE A 20 -19.39 22.76 -19.65
C ILE A 20 -19.40 22.44 -21.14
N LYS A 21 -20.57 22.59 -21.75
CA LYS A 21 -20.82 22.22 -23.13
C LYS A 21 -21.81 23.18 -23.78
N PRO A 22 -21.56 23.63 -25.02
CA PRO A 22 -22.49 24.47 -25.75
C PRO A 22 -23.87 23.82 -25.96
N MET A 23 -24.89 24.65 -26.05
CA MET A 23 -26.30 24.28 -26.27
C MET A 23 -26.91 23.39 -25.19
N ARG A 24 -26.27 23.27 -24.03
CA ARG A 24 -26.80 22.57 -22.85
C ARG A 24 -26.56 23.40 -21.58
N PRO A 25 -27.40 23.23 -20.55
CA PRO A 25 -27.08 23.73 -19.24
C PRO A 25 -25.82 23.03 -18.69
N PRO A 26 -25.03 23.69 -17.84
CA PRO A 26 -23.91 23.05 -17.14
C PRO A 26 -24.37 21.78 -16.40
N LEU A 27 -23.60 20.71 -16.47
CA LEU A 27 -23.94 19.43 -15.85
C LEU A 27 -22.99 19.13 -14.69
N LEU A 28 -23.53 18.71 -13.55
CA LEU A 28 -22.76 18.21 -12.42
C LEU A 28 -22.81 16.69 -12.37
N ARG A 29 -21.69 16.05 -12.05
CA ARG A 29 -21.67 14.63 -11.66
C ARG A 29 -21.80 14.52 -10.15
N ILE A 30 -22.89 13.92 -9.68
CA ILE A 30 -23.13 13.65 -8.25
C ILE A 30 -23.46 12.17 -8.13
N GLN A 31 -22.69 11.44 -7.31
CA GLN A 31 -22.84 9.98 -7.12
C GLN A 31 -22.90 9.22 -8.47
N GLY A 32 -21.99 9.55 -9.38
CA GLY A 32 -21.87 8.93 -10.69
C GLY A 32 -22.86 9.41 -11.76
N ARG A 33 -23.93 10.13 -11.39
CA ARG A 33 -24.98 10.57 -12.33
C ARG A 33 -24.80 12.03 -12.76
N LEU A 34 -25.04 12.31 -14.04
CA LEU A 34 -25.02 13.68 -14.59
C LEU A 34 -26.37 14.37 -14.39
N ILE A 35 -26.35 15.49 -13.67
CA ILE A 35 -27.53 16.27 -13.30
C ILE A 35 -27.36 17.70 -13.85
N PRO A 36 -28.32 18.22 -14.63
CA PRO A 36 -28.26 19.59 -15.12
C PRO A 36 -28.48 20.60 -14.00
N ILE A 37 -27.65 21.65 -13.99
CA ILE A 37 -27.92 22.85 -13.18
C ILE A 37 -29.14 23.54 -13.78
N LYS A 38 -30.03 24.05 -12.92
CA LYS A 38 -31.18 24.88 -13.33
C LYS A 38 -30.66 26.23 -13.82
N ALA A 39 -30.24 26.28 -15.07
CA ALA A 39 -29.71 27.43 -15.77
C ALA A 39 -30.08 27.33 -17.26
N ASP A 40 -29.99 28.45 -17.96
CA ASP A 40 -30.20 28.46 -19.41
C ASP A 40 -29.06 27.71 -20.13
N PRO A 41 -29.32 27.14 -21.33
CA PRO A 41 -28.27 26.54 -22.15
C PRO A 41 -27.18 27.55 -22.49
N LEU A 42 -25.91 27.14 -22.36
CA LEU A 42 -24.78 28.00 -22.69
C LEU A 42 -24.62 28.15 -24.20
N GLN A 43 -24.38 29.37 -24.70
CA GLN A 43 -24.09 29.59 -26.12
C GLN A 43 -22.61 29.25 -26.42
N PRO A 44 -22.26 28.85 -27.66
CA PRO A 44 -20.89 28.53 -28.03
C PRO A 44 -19.88 29.65 -27.71
N GLU A 45 -20.25 30.91 -27.98
CA GLU A 45 -19.41 32.08 -27.76
C GLU A 45 -19.13 32.31 -26.26
N ASP A 46 -20.14 32.08 -25.41
CA ASP A 46 -20.00 32.20 -23.95
C ASP A 46 -19.07 31.12 -23.39
N VAL A 47 -19.19 29.88 -23.88
CA VAL A 47 -18.32 28.77 -23.47
C VAL A 47 -16.89 29.04 -23.89
N GLU A 48 -16.67 29.46 -25.14
CA GLU A 48 -15.33 29.78 -25.63
C GLU A 48 -14.69 30.90 -24.81
N LYS A 49 -15.43 31.99 -24.55
CA LYS A 49 -14.95 33.09 -23.72
C LYS A 49 -14.57 32.59 -22.31
N MET A 50 -15.47 31.85 -21.69
CA MET A 50 -15.32 31.32 -20.32
C MET A 50 -14.09 30.42 -20.18
N LEU A 51 -13.85 29.55 -21.15
CA LEU A 51 -12.76 28.57 -21.12
C LEU A 51 -11.42 29.18 -21.55
N ARG A 52 -11.41 30.17 -22.47
CA ARG A 52 -10.17 30.87 -22.84
C ARG A 52 -9.64 31.77 -21.73
N GLU A 53 -10.52 32.38 -20.92
CA GLU A 53 -10.12 33.26 -19.81
C GLU A 53 -9.25 32.56 -18.75
N ILE A 54 -9.34 31.24 -18.62
CA ILE A 54 -8.54 30.47 -17.67
C ILE A 54 -7.22 29.94 -18.26
N LEU A 55 -7.02 30.00 -19.58
CA LEU A 55 -5.82 29.53 -20.23
C LEU A 55 -4.70 30.56 -20.12
N SER A 56 -3.53 30.15 -19.63
CA SER A 56 -2.31 30.95 -19.79
C SER A 56 -1.90 31.04 -21.28
N PRO A 57 -1.09 32.04 -21.69
CA PRO A 57 -0.63 32.14 -23.07
C PRO A 57 0.04 30.86 -23.60
N GLY A 58 0.80 30.15 -22.76
CA GLY A 58 1.44 28.88 -23.12
C GLY A 58 0.44 27.73 -23.27
N GLN A 59 -0.59 27.65 -22.42
CA GLN A 59 -1.66 26.66 -22.54
C GLN A 59 -2.56 26.95 -23.74
N GLN A 60 -2.82 28.23 -24.04
CA GLN A 60 -3.57 28.64 -25.23
C GLN A 60 -2.84 28.22 -26.52
N ALA A 61 -1.53 28.46 -26.62
CA ALA A 61 -0.75 27.99 -27.75
C ALA A 61 -0.75 26.46 -27.89
N ARG A 62 -0.71 25.73 -26.77
CA ARG A 62 -0.85 24.25 -26.77
C ARG A 62 -2.23 23.83 -27.27
N PHE A 63 -3.29 24.47 -26.80
CA PHE A 63 -4.66 24.19 -27.22
C PHE A 63 -4.85 24.44 -28.72
N GLU A 64 -4.36 25.57 -29.24
CA GLU A 64 -4.45 25.90 -30.67
C GLU A 64 -3.75 24.84 -31.54
N LYS A 65 -2.62 24.30 -31.08
CA LYS A 65 -1.88 23.25 -31.79
C LYS A 65 -2.48 21.84 -31.65
N ARG A 66 -2.92 21.46 -30.45
CA ARG A 66 -3.32 20.08 -30.10
C ARG A 66 -4.83 19.86 -30.03
N GLN A 67 -5.62 20.94 -30.06
CA GLN A 67 -7.08 20.93 -29.90
C GLN A 67 -7.57 20.37 -28.56
N ALA A 68 -6.66 20.22 -27.60
CA ALA A 68 -6.92 19.80 -26.22
C ALA A 68 -5.80 20.28 -25.28
N VAL A 69 -6.14 20.52 -24.02
CA VAL A 69 -5.20 20.84 -22.95
C VAL A 69 -5.71 20.33 -21.59
N ASP A 70 -4.85 19.63 -20.86
CA ASP A 70 -5.02 19.31 -19.44
C ASP A 70 -4.30 20.37 -18.60
N MET A 71 -4.92 20.81 -17.50
CA MET A 71 -4.34 21.82 -16.61
C MET A 71 -4.96 21.81 -15.21
N GLY A 72 -4.25 22.37 -14.23
CA GLY A 72 -4.82 22.76 -12.95
C GLY A 72 -5.42 24.17 -13.00
N TYR A 73 -6.55 24.36 -12.30
CA TYR A 73 -7.15 25.67 -12.08
C TYR A 73 -7.55 25.82 -10.61
N GLY A 74 -6.93 26.78 -9.92
CA GLY A 74 -7.22 27.09 -8.53
C GLY A 74 -8.26 28.20 -8.40
N VAL A 75 -9.32 27.99 -7.61
CA VAL A 75 -10.22 29.06 -7.18
C VAL A 75 -9.96 29.36 -5.70
N PRO A 76 -9.36 30.53 -5.37
CA PRO A 76 -9.03 30.88 -3.99
C PRO A 76 -10.23 30.77 -3.05
N GLY A 77 -10.03 30.12 -1.91
CA GLY A 77 -11.08 29.89 -0.90
C GLY A 77 -12.15 28.86 -1.27
N VAL A 78 -12.00 28.14 -2.39
CA VAL A 78 -12.99 27.16 -2.88
C VAL A 78 -12.39 25.77 -3.02
N ALA A 79 -11.55 25.56 -4.03
CA ALA A 79 -10.88 24.30 -4.33
C ALA A 79 -9.90 24.50 -5.50
N ARG A 80 -9.03 23.51 -5.71
CA ARG A 80 -8.34 23.32 -6.98
C ARG A 80 -9.13 22.33 -7.84
N PHE A 81 -9.05 22.52 -9.15
CA PHE A 81 -9.73 21.69 -10.13
C PHE A 81 -8.72 21.23 -11.18
N ARG A 82 -8.80 19.96 -11.56
CA ARG A 82 -8.18 19.47 -12.79
C ARG A 82 -9.15 19.73 -13.93
N CYS A 83 -8.71 20.46 -14.93
CA CYS A 83 -9.51 20.80 -16.10
C CYS A 83 -8.95 20.12 -17.34
N ASN A 84 -9.84 19.55 -18.16
CA ASN A 84 -9.54 19.16 -19.53
C ASN A 84 -10.43 20.01 -20.45
N ILE A 85 -9.79 20.79 -21.33
CA ILE A 85 -10.47 21.63 -22.33
C ILE A 85 -10.13 21.06 -23.70
N TYR A 86 -11.13 20.83 -24.53
CA TYR A 86 -10.95 20.17 -25.83
C TYR A 86 -11.97 20.68 -26.87
N MET A 87 -11.69 20.41 -28.14
CA MET A 87 -12.62 20.71 -29.23
C MET A 87 -13.57 19.55 -29.50
N GLN A 88 -14.87 19.85 -29.58
CA GLN A 88 -15.91 18.92 -30.01
C GLN A 88 -16.73 19.55 -31.15
N ARG A 89 -16.76 18.91 -32.32
CA ARG A 89 -17.61 19.33 -33.47
C ARG A 89 -17.47 20.82 -33.84
N GLY A 90 -16.28 21.39 -33.68
CA GLY A 90 -15.99 22.79 -33.98
C GLY A 90 -16.31 23.77 -32.85
N THR A 91 -16.72 23.30 -31.67
CA THR A 91 -16.90 24.13 -30.47
C THR A 91 -15.98 23.68 -29.33
N MET A 92 -15.69 24.59 -28.40
CA MET A 92 -14.90 24.28 -27.20
C MET A 92 -15.79 23.68 -26.11
N ASP A 93 -15.30 22.61 -25.49
CA ASP A 93 -15.92 21.92 -24.35
C ASP A 93 -14.91 21.85 -23.20
N GLY A 94 -15.41 21.79 -21.96
CA GLY A 94 -14.57 21.75 -20.76
C GLY A 94 -15.12 20.82 -19.69
N VAL A 95 -14.24 20.03 -19.06
CA VAL A 95 -14.57 19.17 -17.92
C VAL A 95 -13.65 19.53 -16.76
N PHE A 96 -14.25 19.82 -15.61
CA PHE A 96 -13.55 20.19 -14.39
C PHE A 96 -13.81 19.13 -13.33
N ARG A 97 -12.75 18.54 -12.80
CA ARG A 97 -12.78 17.60 -11.68
C ARG A 97 -12.23 18.28 -10.45
N ARG A 98 -12.93 18.16 -9.31
CA ARG A 98 -12.43 18.71 -8.04
C ARG A 98 -11.22 17.89 -7.56
N VAL A 99 -10.16 18.58 -7.18
CA VAL A 99 -8.97 18.01 -6.54
C VAL A 99 -9.25 17.90 -5.02
N PRO A 100 -9.08 16.72 -4.40
CA PRO A 100 -9.32 16.55 -2.97
C PRO A 100 -8.23 17.20 -2.12
N PHE A 101 -8.62 17.69 -0.93
CA PHE A 101 -7.70 18.08 0.15
C PHE A 101 -7.48 16.96 1.16
N GLU A 102 -8.47 16.08 1.29
CA GLU A 102 -8.41 14.95 2.21
C GLU A 102 -7.55 13.86 1.57
N ILE A 103 -6.43 13.57 2.21
CA ILE A 103 -5.49 12.53 1.82
C ILE A 103 -5.68 11.38 2.79
N GLN A 104 -6.04 10.21 2.26
CA GLN A 104 -6.20 8.99 3.06
C GLN A 104 -4.86 8.57 3.66
N THR A 105 -4.92 8.00 4.85
CA THR A 105 -3.77 7.39 5.52
C THR A 105 -3.39 6.05 4.89
N VAL A 106 -2.20 5.54 5.18
CA VAL A 106 -1.72 4.24 4.67
C VAL A 106 -2.66 3.11 5.14
N ASP A 107 -3.07 3.15 6.41
CA ASP A 107 -4.06 2.23 6.99
C ASP A 107 -5.42 2.28 6.29
N GLU A 108 -5.97 3.48 6.04
CA GLU A 108 -7.27 3.63 5.36
C GLU A 108 -7.24 3.09 3.93
N LEU A 109 -6.06 3.10 3.29
CA LEU A 109 -5.85 2.52 1.97
C LEU A 109 -5.68 1.00 2.00
N ASN A 110 -5.59 0.36 3.18
CA ASN A 110 -5.26 -1.06 3.37
C ASN A 110 -3.90 -1.42 2.73
N LEU A 111 -2.93 -0.52 2.84
CA LEU A 111 -1.57 -0.75 2.36
C LEU A 111 -0.75 -1.49 3.43
N PRO A 112 0.21 -2.35 3.06
CA PRO A 112 1.10 -3.01 4.02
C PRO A 112 1.95 -2.02 4.83
N ASP A 113 2.07 -2.26 6.15
CA ASP A 113 2.76 -1.39 7.12
C ASP A 113 4.20 -1.04 6.73
N VAL A 114 4.89 -1.96 6.04
CA VAL A 114 6.26 -1.71 5.55
C VAL A 114 6.37 -0.46 4.68
N ILE A 115 5.29 -0.05 4.00
CA ILE A 115 5.27 1.16 3.16
C ILE A 115 5.49 2.43 4.01
N GLU A 116 5.02 2.47 5.26
CA GLU A 116 5.26 3.60 6.15
C GLU A 116 6.74 3.79 6.44
N SER A 117 7.47 2.69 6.65
CA SER A 117 8.91 2.70 6.94
C SER A 117 9.73 3.38 5.82
N PHE A 118 9.23 3.38 4.58
CA PHE A 118 9.93 4.01 3.46
C PHE A 118 9.97 5.53 3.55
N THR A 119 9.09 6.13 4.35
CA THR A 119 9.07 7.58 4.61
C THR A 119 10.14 8.03 5.60
N GLU A 120 10.71 7.08 6.35
CA GLU A 120 11.73 7.32 7.36
C GLU A 120 13.15 7.29 6.80
N TYR A 121 13.33 6.83 5.55
CA TYR A 121 14.65 6.81 4.93
C TYR A 121 15.27 8.22 4.94
N PRO A 122 16.59 8.32 5.24
CA PRO A 122 17.27 9.62 5.21
C PRO A 122 17.44 10.11 3.77
N SER A 123 17.70 9.20 2.83
CA SER A 123 17.93 9.48 1.41
C SER A 123 17.79 8.21 0.56
N GLY A 124 17.67 8.40 -0.74
CA GLY A 124 17.58 7.33 -1.74
C GLY A 124 16.34 7.44 -2.62
N LEU A 125 16.09 6.41 -3.42
CA LEU A 125 15.01 6.37 -4.40
C LEU A 125 13.95 5.34 -4.00
N VAL A 126 12.70 5.78 -3.87
CA VAL A 126 11.52 4.92 -3.65
C VAL A 126 10.57 5.05 -4.84
N LEU A 127 10.18 3.93 -5.43
CA LEU A 127 9.38 3.90 -6.65
C LEU A 127 8.03 3.25 -6.41
N ILE A 128 6.96 3.94 -6.77
CA ILE A 128 5.60 3.39 -6.76
C ILE A 128 5.16 3.14 -8.20
N THR A 129 4.92 1.89 -8.56
CA THR A 129 4.68 1.48 -9.94
C THR A 129 3.34 0.77 -10.09
N GLY A 130 2.97 0.42 -11.32
CA GLY A 130 1.69 -0.18 -11.69
C GLY A 130 1.00 0.58 -12.82
N PRO A 131 -0.08 0.02 -13.39
CA PRO A 131 -0.79 0.63 -14.51
C PRO A 131 -1.54 1.91 -14.11
N THR A 132 -2.14 2.59 -15.09
CA THR A 132 -3.02 3.73 -14.81
C THR A 132 -4.22 3.27 -13.96
N GLY A 133 -4.51 4.00 -12.89
CA GLY A 133 -5.63 3.67 -11.99
C GLY A 133 -5.33 2.59 -10.95
N SER A 134 -4.06 2.22 -10.72
CA SER A 134 -3.67 1.27 -9.67
C SER A 134 -3.51 1.88 -8.27
N GLY A 135 -3.79 3.18 -8.10
CA GLY A 135 -3.67 3.86 -6.81
C GLY A 135 -2.32 4.54 -6.55
N LYS A 136 -1.37 4.54 -7.50
CA LYS A 136 -0.02 5.13 -7.34
C LYS A 136 -0.03 6.53 -6.72
N SER A 137 -0.75 7.48 -7.33
CA SER A 137 -0.81 8.86 -6.84
C SER A 137 -1.42 8.97 -5.45
N THR A 138 -2.41 8.13 -5.13
CA THR A 138 -3.04 8.09 -3.81
C THR A 138 -2.07 7.58 -2.76
N THR A 139 -1.35 6.49 -3.04
CA THR A 139 -0.29 5.95 -2.17
C THR A 139 0.83 6.96 -1.98
N LEU A 140 1.30 7.58 -3.06
CA LEU A 140 2.33 8.60 -3.04
C LEU A 140 1.89 9.80 -2.19
N ALA A 141 0.64 10.24 -2.33
CA ALA A 141 0.08 11.30 -1.51
C ALA A 141 0.00 10.90 -0.02
N ALA A 142 -0.42 9.67 0.30
CA ALA A 142 -0.44 9.18 1.67
C ALA A 142 0.97 9.19 2.31
N MET A 143 1.97 8.70 1.57
CA MET A 143 3.37 8.68 2.02
C MET A 143 3.94 10.09 2.23
N ILE A 144 3.72 11.00 1.28
CA ILE A 144 4.18 12.39 1.40
C ILE A 144 3.46 13.09 2.57
N ASN A 145 2.16 12.87 2.75
CA ASN A 145 1.40 13.42 3.86
C ASN A 145 1.91 12.89 5.22
N LEU A 146 2.35 11.63 5.28
CA LEU A 146 2.99 11.05 6.47
C LEU A 146 4.30 11.79 6.79
N ILE A 147 5.15 12.03 5.79
CA ILE A 147 6.39 12.82 5.93
C ILE A 147 6.06 14.23 6.45
N VAL A 148 5.07 14.89 5.86
CA VAL A 148 4.70 16.26 6.21
C VAL A 148 4.27 16.40 7.67
N LYS A 149 3.58 15.40 8.20
CA LYS A 149 3.14 15.34 9.60
C LYS A 149 4.21 14.85 10.57
N ALA A 150 5.20 14.10 10.08
CA ALA A 150 6.20 13.45 10.94
C ALA A 150 7.51 14.23 11.04
N ARG A 151 8.01 14.80 9.94
CA ARG A 151 9.39 15.31 9.79
C ARG A 151 9.42 16.84 9.70
N GLN A 152 10.47 17.45 10.26
CA GLN A 152 10.80 18.87 10.04
C GLN A 152 11.72 18.99 8.84
N CYS A 153 11.14 19.15 7.66
CA CYS A 153 11.89 19.15 6.41
C CYS A 153 11.22 20.01 5.33
N HIS A 154 11.87 20.15 4.19
CA HIS A 154 11.31 20.76 2.99
C HIS A 154 10.98 19.67 1.95
N VAL A 155 9.70 19.60 1.59
CA VAL A 155 9.18 18.71 0.55
C VAL A 155 8.94 19.52 -0.73
N VAL A 156 9.48 19.07 -1.86
CA VAL A 156 9.16 19.62 -3.19
C VAL A 156 8.44 18.58 -4.02
N THR A 157 7.26 18.90 -4.56
CA THR A 157 6.55 18.03 -5.51
C THR A 157 6.56 18.63 -6.91
N ILE A 158 6.69 17.77 -7.92
CA ILE A 158 6.68 18.15 -9.33
C ILE A 158 5.67 17.26 -10.04
N GLU A 159 4.56 17.81 -10.54
CA GLU A 159 3.39 17.05 -10.98
C GLU A 159 2.83 17.56 -12.33
N ASP A 160 2.10 16.73 -13.07
CA ASP A 160 1.48 17.09 -14.37
C ASP A 160 0.12 16.40 -14.57
N PRO A 161 -1.02 16.98 -14.11
CA PRO A 161 -1.13 18.12 -13.19
C PRO A 161 -1.10 17.68 -11.72
N ILE A 162 -1.23 18.63 -10.79
CA ILE A 162 -1.31 18.34 -9.35
C ILE A 162 -2.60 17.54 -9.03
N GLU A 163 -2.45 16.39 -8.36
CA GLU A 163 -3.57 15.48 -8.05
C GLU A 163 -4.08 15.56 -6.60
N PHE A 164 -3.23 15.99 -5.67
CA PHE A 164 -3.55 16.20 -4.26
C PHE A 164 -2.93 17.50 -3.77
N LEU A 165 -3.61 18.18 -2.85
CA LEU A 165 -3.06 19.37 -2.21
C LEU A 165 -2.54 19.03 -0.82
N PHE A 166 -1.28 19.34 -0.56
CA PHE A 166 -0.69 19.25 0.76
C PHE A 166 -0.84 20.57 1.51
N GLN A 167 -1.00 20.49 2.81
CA GLN A 167 -0.95 21.65 3.71
C GLN A 167 0.36 21.57 4.49
N ASP A 168 1.01 22.71 4.70
CA ASP A 168 2.16 22.81 5.57
C ASP A 168 1.80 22.33 6.99
N ASP A 169 2.71 21.59 7.61
CA ASP A 169 2.62 21.14 9.01
C ASP A 169 4.03 21.18 9.63
N LYS A 170 4.58 20.04 10.08
CA LYS A 170 5.98 19.98 10.53
C LYS A 170 6.94 20.22 9.39
N ALA A 171 6.61 19.71 8.20
CA ALA A 171 7.32 20.02 6.97
C ALA A 171 6.62 21.16 6.21
N THR A 172 7.41 21.89 5.42
CA THR A 172 6.89 22.83 4.42
C THR A 172 6.86 22.16 3.05
N VAL A 173 5.80 22.42 2.27
CA VAL A 173 5.56 21.78 0.97
C VAL A 173 5.48 22.79 -0.16
N SER A 174 6.40 22.65 -1.12
CA SER A 174 6.40 23.40 -2.38
C SER A 174 5.92 22.52 -3.54
N GLN A 175 4.66 22.66 -3.95
CA GLN A 175 4.12 21.93 -5.11
C GLN A 175 4.29 22.73 -6.40
N ARG A 176 4.81 22.09 -7.46
CA ARG A 176 5.04 22.71 -8.77
C ARG A 176 4.37 21.91 -9.88
N GLU A 177 3.45 22.55 -10.60
CA GLU A 177 2.77 21.95 -11.74
C GLU A 177 3.50 22.22 -13.06
N VAL A 178 3.79 21.17 -13.83
CA VAL A 178 4.38 21.27 -15.16
C VAL A 178 3.43 21.97 -16.12
N GLY A 179 3.95 22.95 -16.84
CA GLY A 179 3.22 23.81 -17.75
C GLY A 179 2.54 25.03 -17.12
N THR A 180 2.47 25.08 -15.79
CA THR A 180 1.93 26.23 -15.03
C THR A 180 3.03 26.92 -14.23
N ASP A 181 3.73 26.19 -13.36
CA ASP A 181 4.76 26.71 -12.43
C ASP A 181 6.20 26.43 -12.89
N THR A 182 6.34 25.54 -13.87
CA THR A 182 7.63 25.10 -14.44
C THR A 182 7.41 24.57 -15.86
N PRO A 183 8.33 24.74 -16.82
CA PRO A 183 8.09 24.30 -18.20
C PRO A 183 8.21 22.78 -18.40
N SER A 184 9.00 22.07 -17.59
CA SER A 184 9.21 20.62 -17.68
C SER A 184 9.59 19.99 -16.33
N PHE A 185 9.50 18.66 -16.23
CA PHE A 185 9.98 17.89 -15.08
C PHE A 185 11.48 18.09 -14.85
N MET A 186 12.29 17.98 -15.91
CA MET A 186 13.75 18.12 -15.82
C MET A 186 14.18 19.51 -15.29
N GLU A 187 13.56 20.59 -15.79
CA GLU A 187 13.89 21.94 -15.31
C GLU A 187 13.42 22.16 -13.86
N ALA A 188 12.24 21.63 -13.52
CA ALA A 188 11.73 21.70 -12.16
C ALA A 188 12.66 20.99 -11.17
N LEU A 189 13.08 19.78 -11.51
CA LEU A 189 13.91 18.92 -10.69
C LEU A 189 15.32 19.49 -10.54
N THR A 190 15.93 19.94 -11.64
CA THR A 190 17.25 20.59 -11.62
C THR A 190 17.26 21.82 -10.71
N ASN A 191 16.22 22.65 -10.80
CA ASN A 191 16.11 23.84 -9.97
C ASN A 191 15.76 23.49 -8.51
N SER A 192 14.97 22.44 -8.28
CA SER A 192 14.59 22.02 -6.93
C SER A 192 15.79 21.68 -6.06
N MET A 193 16.86 21.07 -6.61
CA MET A 193 18.08 20.79 -5.86
C MET A 193 18.79 22.04 -5.30
N ARG A 194 18.43 23.26 -5.76
CA ARG A 194 18.93 24.54 -5.22
C ARG A 194 17.92 25.24 -4.31
N GLN A 195 16.79 24.61 -4.03
CA GLN A 195 15.72 25.11 -3.17
C GLN A 195 15.79 24.53 -1.76
N ASP A 196 16.92 23.93 -1.39
CA ASP A 196 17.13 23.26 -0.10
C ASP A 196 16.05 22.20 0.22
N PRO A 197 15.75 21.24 -0.70
CA PRO A 197 14.79 20.19 -0.41
C PRO A 197 15.46 19.05 0.38
N ASP A 198 14.69 18.40 1.25
CA ASP A 198 15.07 17.12 1.84
C ASP A 198 14.39 15.95 1.11
N VAL A 199 13.15 16.17 0.69
CA VAL A 199 12.29 15.18 0.03
C VAL A 199 11.81 15.75 -1.31
N ILE A 200 11.96 14.96 -2.37
CA ILE A 200 11.51 15.33 -3.71
C ILE A 200 10.52 14.28 -4.21
N MET A 201 9.33 14.71 -4.59
CA MET A 201 8.33 13.87 -5.26
C MET A 201 8.24 14.24 -6.73
N ILE A 202 8.45 13.27 -7.60
CA ILE A 202 8.32 13.40 -9.04
C ILE A 202 7.09 12.60 -9.47
N GLY A 203 6.11 13.27 -10.06
CA GLY A 203 4.84 12.63 -10.43
C GLY A 203 5.02 11.39 -11.31
N GLU A 204 5.94 11.43 -12.28
CA GLU A 204 6.29 10.29 -13.12
C GLU A 204 7.67 10.45 -13.77
N MET A 205 8.42 9.35 -13.92
CA MET A 205 9.65 9.29 -14.72
C MET A 205 9.37 8.67 -16.08
N ARG A 206 9.27 9.51 -17.12
CA ARG A 206 8.98 9.07 -18.50
C ARG A 206 10.21 8.97 -19.38
N ASP A 207 11.08 9.97 -19.28
CA ASP A 207 12.24 10.16 -20.14
C ASP A 207 13.55 9.93 -19.38
N LEU A 208 14.62 9.70 -20.16
CA LEU A 208 15.95 9.41 -19.65
C LEU A 208 16.47 10.55 -18.78
N GLU A 209 16.23 11.79 -19.21
CA GLU A 209 16.70 12.98 -18.53
C GLU A 209 16.10 13.11 -17.12
N THR A 210 14.80 12.86 -16.97
CA THR A 210 14.12 12.87 -15.66
C THR A 210 14.63 11.72 -14.79
N MET A 211 14.78 10.50 -15.35
CA MET A 211 15.32 9.34 -14.61
C MET A 211 16.74 9.61 -14.09
N ALA A 212 17.63 10.13 -14.95
CA ALA A 212 19.01 10.43 -14.58
C ALA A 212 19.10 11.51 -13.51
N THR A 213 18.27 12.54 -13.62
CA THR A 213 18.24 13.62 -12.62
C THR A 213 17.68 13.12 -11.28
N ALA A 214 16.70 12.23 -11.28
CA ALA A 214 16.15 11.62 -10.06
C ALA A 214 17.18 10.74 -9.35
N ILE A 215 17.91 9.91 -10.10
CA ILE A 215 19.01 9.08 -9.55
C ILE A 215 20.10 9.98 -8.95
N THR A 216 20.46 11.07 -9.64
CA THR A 216 21.45 12.05 -9.14
C THR A 216 20.97 12.73 -7.86
N ALA A 217 19.69 13.12 -7.78
CA ALA A 217 19.11 13.71 -6.58
C ALA A 217 19.17 12.72 -5.39
N ALA A 218 18.83 11.45 -5.62
CA ALA A 218 18.94 10.39 -4.61
C ALA A 218 20.40 10.15 -4.17
N GLU A 219 21.35 10.16 -5.11
CA GLU A 219 22.79 10.00 -4.84
C GLU A 219 23.35 11.16 -4.01
N THR A 220 22.82 12.36 -4.21
CA THR A 220 23.25 13.59 -3.48
C THR A 220 22.61 13.76 -2.10
N GLY A 221 21.90 12.73 -1.61
CA GLY A 221 21.41 12.70 -0.23
C GLY A 221 19.95 13.10 -0.06
N HIS A 222 19.18 13.26 -1.14
CA HIS A 222 17.74 13.52 -1.06
C HIS A 222 16.94 12.22 -0.97
N LEU A 223 15.79 12.25 -0.32
CA LEU A 223 14.80 11.18 -0.45
C LEU A 223 13.88 11.49 -1.63
N VAL A 224 13.97 10.67 -2.68
CA VAL A 224 13.23 10.86 -3.92
C VAL A 224 12.14 9.82 -4.03
N PHE A 225 10.91 10.28 -4.22
CA PHE A 225 9.78 9.43 -4.60
C PHE A 225 9.39 9.67 -6.05
N SER A 226 9.10 8.61 -6.78
CA SER A 226 8.59 8.73 -8.14
C SER A 226 7.69 7.58 -8.56
N THR A 227 7.00 7.75 -9.69
CA THR A 227 6.23 6.67 -10.31
C THR A 227 6.73 6.24 -11.69
N LEU A 228 6.46 4.97 -12.02
CA LEU A 228 6.55 4.40 -13.38
C LEU A 228 5.28 3.56 -13.66
N HIS A 229 5.07 3.16 -14.91
CA HIS A 229 3.95 2.31 -15.33
C HIS A 229 4.31 0.84 -15.58
N THR A 230 5.39 0.36 -14.95
CA THR A 230 5.79 -1.05 -14.93
C THR A 230 4.93 -1.85 -13.95
N ASN A 231 4.79 -3.15 -14.18
CA ASN A 231 3.84 -3.98 -13.41
C ASN A 231 4.49 -4.74 -12.24
N ASN A 232 5.83 -4.85 -12.23
CA ASN A 232 6.59 -5.52 -11.18
C ASN A 232 7.97 -4.85 -10.98
N ALA A 233 8.65 -5.20 -9.89
CA ALA A 233 9.90 -4.61 -9.46
C ALA A 233 11.06 -4.91 -10.41
N ALA A 234 11.16 -6.16 -10.88
CA ALA A 234 12.17 -6.58 -11.86
C ALA A 234 12.07 -5.75 -13.17
N GLN A 235 10.86 -5.65 -13.73
CA GLN A 235 10.59 -4.84 -14.92
C GLN A 235 10.85 -3.34 -14.68
N THR A 236 10.62 -2.86 -13.45
CA THR A 236 10.93 -1.47 -13.08
C THR A 236 12.43 -1.19 -13.18
N VAL A 237 13.25 -2.11 -12.67
CA VAL A 237 14.72 -2.01 -12.77
C VAL A 237 15.16 -2.06 -14.23
N ASP A 238 14.69 -3.05 -15.00
CA ASP A 238 14.99 -3.18 -16.43
C ASP A 238 14.61 -1.92 -17.20
N ARG A 239 13.40 -1.38 -16.95
CA ARG A 239 12.90 -0.19 -17.65
C ARG A 239 13.79 1.04 -17.44
N ILE A 240 14.33 1.21 -16.24
CA ILE A 240 15.26 2.31 -15.93
C ILE A 240 16.58 2.09 -16.66
N ILE A 241 17.15 0.88 -16.61
CA ILE A 241 18.43 0.56 -17.25
C ILE A 241 18.33 0.69 -18.78
N ASP A 242 17.25 0.17 -19.38
CA ASP A 242 17.00 0.17 -20.82
C ASP A 242 16.72 1.57 -21.40
N ALA A 243 16.42 2.55 -20.55
CA ALA A 243 16.33 3.95 -20.99
C ALA A 243 17.69 4.53 -21.39
N TYR A 244 18.80 3.95 -20.90
CA TYR A 244 20.15 4.42 -21.16
C TYR A 244 20.79 3.74 -22.38
N PRO A 245 21.69 4.46 -23.08
CA PRO A 245 22.57 3.85 -24.08
C PRO A 245 23.36 2.66 -23.52
N ALA A 246 23.60 1.63 -24.34
CA ALA A 246 24.21 0.36 -23.93
C ALA A 246 25.59 0.52 -23.25
N ASP A 247 26.37 1.54 -23.62
CA ASP A 247 27.67 1.86 -23.02
C ASP A 247 27.57 2.43 -21.59
N GLN A 248 26.39 2.93 -21.19
CA GLN A 248 26.14 3.51 -19.86
C GLN A 248 25.39 2.57 -18.91
N GLN A 249 24.78 1.50 -19.41
CA GLN A 249 23.93 0.60 -18.62
C GLN A 249 24.65 -0.03 -17.42
N THR A 250 25.94 -0.39 -17.56
CA THR A 250 26.73 -0.93 -16.45
C THR A 250 26.95 0.09 -15.33
N GLN A 251 27.20 1.36 -15.69
CA GLN A 251 27.35 2.44 -14.71
C GLN A 251 26.04 2.68 -13.97
N VAL A 252 24.93 2.76 -14.70
CA VAL A 252 23.60 3.02 -14.12
C VAL A 252 23.13 1.88 -13.23
N ARG A 253 23.46 0.63 -13.55
CA ARG A 253 23.21 -0.52 -12.65
C ARG A 253 23.90 -0.33 -11.30
N GLY A 254 25.17 0.05 -11.30
CA GLY A 254 25.91 0.35 -10.08
C GLY A 254 25.29 1.50 -9.28
N GLN A 255 24.94 2.60 -9.96
CA GLN A 255 24.29 3.75 -9.30
C GLN A 255 22.93 3.37 -8.71
N LEU A 256 22.07 2.69 -9.50
CA LEU A 256 20.75 2.28 -9.07
C LEU A 256 20.81 1.30 -7.90
N GLY A 257 21.74 0.34 -7.92
CA GLY A 257 21.98 -0.58 -6.81
C GLY A 257 22.33 0.15 -5.50
N LEU A 258 23.04 1.28 -5.57
CA LEU A 258 23.40 2.08 -4.40
C LEU A 258 22.25 2.96 -3.88
N VAL A 259 21.50 3.60 -4.78
CA VAL A 259 20.51 4.63 -4.39
C VAL A 259 19.10 4.09 -4.21
N LEU A 260 18.74 2.98 -4.85
CA LEU A 260 17.41 2.38 -4.69
C LEU A 260 17.18 1.98 -3.24
N ARG A 261 15.99 2.25 -2.73
CA ARG A 261 15.55 1.85 -1.38
C ARG A 261 14.42 0.85 -1.44
N ALA A 262 13.39 1.14 -2.23
CA ALA A 262 12.25 0.25 -2.39
C ALA A 262 11.52 0.45 -3.71
N ILE A 263 10.83 -0.59 -4.18
CA ILE A 263 9.86 -0.56 -5.27
C ILE A 263 8.56 -1.19 -4.78
N VAL A 264 7.45 -0.49 -4.95
CA VAL A 264 6.10 -0.98 -4.66
C VAL A 264 5.32 -1.02 -5.98
N SER A 265 5.09 -2.22 -6.51
CA SER A 265 4.29 -2.38 -7.72
C SER A 265 2.86 -2.70 -7.36
N MET A 266 1.92 -1.86 -7.83
CA MET A 266 0.54 -1.88 -7.37
C MET A 266 -0.44 -2.30 -8.45
N GLN A 267 -1.47 -3.03 -8.05
CA GLN A 267 -2.73 -3.21 -8.77
C GLN A 267 -3.91 -3.11 -7.81
N LEU A 268 -5.13 -2.98 -8.34
CA LEU A 268 -6.36 -2.95 -7.54
C LEU A 268 -7.25 -4.11 -7.94
N VAL A 269 -7.66 -4.91 -6.96
CA VAL A 269 -8.63 -6.00 -7.14
C VAL A 269 -9.96 -5.61 -6.48
N GLN A 270 -11.09 -6.10 -6.98
CA GLN A 270 -12.37 -5.91 -6.32
C GLN A 270 -12.43 -6.79 -5.07
N ASP A 271 -13.07 -6.29 -4.00
CA ASP A 271 -13.36 -7.14 -2.86
C ASP A 271 -14.43 -8.19 -3.20
N LYS A 272 -14.56 -9.21 -2.35
CA LYS A 272 -15.53 -10.31 -2.50
C LYS A 272 -16.98 -9.83 -2.64
N GLU A 273 -17.31 -8.67 -2.07
CA GLU A 273 -18.65 -8.06 -2.16
C GLU A 273 -18.83 -7.10 -3.34
N GLU A 274 -17.78 -6.86 -4.13
CA GLU A 274 -17.72 -5.89 -5.24
C GLU A 274 -18.09 -4.45 -4.86
N LYS A 275 -17.93 -4.09 -3.58
CA LYS A 275 -18.26 -2.76 -3.04
C LYS A 275 -17.08 -1.82 -3.03
N ARG A 276 -15.86 -2.35 -2.89
CA ARG A 276 -14.63 -1.56 -2.85
C ARG A 276 -13.51 -2.24 -3.61
N ARG A 277 -12.41 -1.52 -3.77
CA ARG A 277 -11.18 -2.04 -4.35
C ARG A 277 -10.13 -2.13 -3.27
N LEU A 278 -9.40 -3.25 -3.26
CA LEU A 278 -8.30 -3.51 -2.36
C LEU A 278 -6.99 -3.45 -3.15
N PRO A 279 -5.91 -2.88 -2.57
CA PRO A 279 -4.61 -2.92 -3.20
C PRO A 279 -4.00 -4.31 -3.10
N ILE A 280 -3.39 -4.74 -4.19
CA ILE A 280 -2.40 -5.82 -4.19
C ILE A 280 -1.05 -5.21 -4.53
N CYS A 281 -0.06 -5.52 -3.70
CA CYS A 281 1.24 -4.85 -3.74
C CYS A 281 2.35 -5.89 -3.82
N GLU A 282 3.18 -5.81 -4.84
CA GLU A 282 4.51 -6.40 -4.82
C GLU A 282 5.49 -5.41 -4.19
N ILE A 283 6.28 -5.85 -3.22
CA ILE A 283 7.19 -4.99 -2.44
C ILE A 283 8.59 -5.55 -2.49
N LEU A 284 9.49 -4.80 -3.14
CA LEU A 284 10.92 -5.02 -3.14
C LEU A 284 11.60 -4.00 -2.24
N VAL A 285 12.38 -4.45 -1.28
CA VAL A 285 13.30 -3.61 -0.49
C VAL A 285 14.72 -3.88 -0.96
N ASN A 286 15.54 -2.85 -1.18
CA ASN A 286 16.88 -3.02 -1.71
C ASN A 286 17.87 -3.50 -0.63
N ALA A 287 17.77 -4.79 -0.29
CA ALA A 287 18.72 -5.48 0.58
C ALA A 287 20.08 -5.70 -0.12
N PRO A 288 21.18 -6.00 0.60
CA PRO A 288 22.51 -6.20 0.00
C PRO A 288 22.54 -7.20 -1.16
N LYS A 289 21.73 -8.28 -1.09
CA LYS A 289 21.64 -9.27 -2.17
C LYS A 289 20.90 -8.75 -3.40
N ILE A 290 19.80 -8.02 -3.22
CA ILE A 290 19.08 -7.32 -4.30
C ILE A 290 19.99 -6.31 -5.00
N SER A 291 20.71 -5.47 -4.23
CA SER A 291 21.66 -4.50 -4.79
C SER A 291 22.71 -5.17 -5.68
N LYS A 292 23.20 -6.34 -5.26
CA LYS A 292 24.19 -7.11 -6.03
C LYS A 292 23.59 -7.69 -7.31
N HIS A 293 22.37 -8.22 -7.27
CA HIS A 293 21.67 -8.69 -8.48
C HIS A 293 21.46 -7.55 -9.48
N ILE A 294 21.10 -6.35 -9.00
CA ILE A 294 20.98 -5.15 -9.87
C ILE A 294 22.33 -4.80 -10.49
N GLU A 295 23.41 -4.73 -9.70
CA GLU A 295 24.76 -4.42 -10.17
C GLU A 295 25.25 -5.41 -11.25
N GLN A 296 24.99 -6.70 -11.05
CA GLN A 296 25.41 -7.78 -11.95
C GLN A 296 24.48 -7.93 -13.16
N GLY A 297 23.27 -7.36 -13.13
CA GLY A 297 22.23 -7.54 -14.16
C GLY A 297 21.51 -8.88 -14.07
N GLU A 298 21.49 -9.50 -12.90
CA GLU A 298 20.81 -10.78 -12.62
C GLU A 298 19.33 -10.53 -12.25
N ILE A 299 18.61 -9.79 -13.08
CA ILE A 299 17.27 -9.28 -12.78
C ILE A 299 16.24 -10.40 -12.56
N LYS A 300 16.47 -11.57 -13.15
CA LYS A 300 15.61 -12.76 -12.99
C LYS A 300 15.62 -13.31 -11.56
N GLU A 301 16.72 -13.16 -10.83
CA GLU A 301 16.88 -13.67 -9.46
C GLU A 301 16.14 -12.80 -8.43
N ILE A 302 15.74 -11.57 -8.80
CA ILE A 302 15.08 -10.62 -7.90
C ILE A 302 13.75 -11.19 -7.38
N LEU A 303 12.97 -11.87 -8.22
CA LEU A 303 11.68 -12.41 -7.81
C LEU A 303 11.85 -13.49 -6.73
N GLU A 304 12.74 -14.45 -6.95
CA GLU A 304 13.00 -15.51 -5.98
C GLU A 304 13.56 -14.94 -4.66
N GLU A 305 14.48 -13.98 -4.74
CA GLU A 305 15.03 -13.35 -3.54
C GLU A 305 13.97 -12.58 -2.74
N MET A 306 13.07 -11.89 -3.43
CA MET A 306 11.96 -11.17 -2.82
C MET A 306 11.00 -12.12 -2.09
N GLU A 307 10.67 -13.27 -2.70
CA GLU A 307 9.79 -14.28 -2.11
C GLU A 307 10.40 -14.98 -0.89
N ASN A 308 11.72 -15.11 -0.86
CA ASN A 308 12.46 -15.68 0.27
C ASN A 308 12.71 -14.68 1.42
N SER A 309 12.55 -13.39 1.18
CA SER A 309 12.93 -12.31 2.10
C SER A 309 11.77 -11.70 2.90
N VAL A 310 10.60 -12.35 2.90
CA VAL A 310 9.37 -11.85 3.55
C VAL A 310 9.56 -11.55 5.04
N ASN A 311 10.16 -12.48 5.79
CA ASN A 311 10.23 -12.35 7.26
C ASN A 311 11.21 -11.28 7.75
N PHE A 312 12.27 -11.00 7.00
CA PHE A 312 13.35 -10.11 7.44
C PHE A 312 13.22 -8.70 6.88
N TYR A 313 12.79 -8.58 5.63
CA TYR A 313 12.72 -7.30 4.92
C TYR A 313 11.27 -6.91 4.57
N HIS A 314 10.28 -7.69 5.00
CA HIS A 314 8.86 -7.47 4.68
C HIS A 314 8.62 -7.31 3.17
N MET A 315 9.45 -8.00 2.38
CA MET A 315 9.26 -8.11 0.94
C MET A 315 8.07 -9.03 0.65
N GLN A 316 7.46 -8.87 -0.51
CA GLN A 316 6.41 -9.80 -0.95
C GLN A 316 6.24 -9.74 -2.47
N SER A 317 5.96 -10.88 -3.10
CA SER A 317 5.52 -10.91 -4.49
C SER A 317 4.05 -10.56 -4.65
N MET A 318 3.64 -10.21 -5.87
CA MET A 318 2.23 -9.94 -6.17
C MET A 318 1.33 -11.15 -5.82
N ASN A 319 1.80 -12.37 -6.12
CA ASN A 319 1.07 -13.60 -5.80
C ASN A 319 0.99 -13.85 -4.28
N GLN A 320 2.04 -13.54 -3.50
CA GLN A 320 1.97 -13.59 -2.04
C GLN A 320 0.94 -12.60 -1.48
N SER A 321 0.84 -11.39 -2.06
CA SER A 321 -0.19 -10.41 -1.69
C SER A 321 -1.61 -10.92 -1.99
N LEU A 322 -1.84 -11.56 -3.14
CA LEU A 322 -3.12 -12.20 -3.48
C LEU A 322 -3.48 -13.32 -2.51
N ILE A 323 -2.50 -14.17 -2.16
CA ILE A 323 -2.68 -15.24 -1.18
C ILE A 323 -3.08 -14.66 0.18
N ALA A 324 -2.48 -13.56 0.62
CA ALA A 324 -2.86 -12.89 1.86
C ALA A 324 -4.32 -12.39 1.82
N LEU A 325 -4.78 -11.77 0.74
CA LEU A 325 -6.18 -11.33 0.62
C LEU A 325 -7.16 -12.51 0.58
N LEU A 326 -6.81 -13.61 -0.09
CA LEU A 326 -7.59 -14.85 -0.07
C LEU A 326 -7.68 -15.44 1.33
N ALA A 327 -6.54 -15.45 2.04
CA ALA A 327 -6.41 -15.91 3.40
C ALA A 327 -7.30 -15.14 4.37
N HIS A 328 -7.41 -13.82 4.19
CA HIS A 328 -8.30 -12.97 4.97
C HIS A 328 -9.76 -12.96 4.47
N ASN A 329 -10.12 -13.83 3.53
CA ASN A 329 -11.46 -13.93 2.93
C ASN A 329 -11.96 -12.60 2.33
N GLN A 330 -11.03 -11.77 1.85
CA GLN A 330 -11.31 -10.43 1.32
C GLN A 330 -11.60 -10.44 -0.18
N ILE A 331 -11.11 -11.45 -0.91
CA ILE A 331 -11.33 -11.66 -2.35
C ILE A 331 -11.72 -13.12 -2.62
N THR A 332 -12.30 -13.40 -3.78
CA THR A 332 -12.59 -14.77 -4.26
C THR A 332 -11.40 -15.35 -5.03
N TYR A 333 -11.38 -16.68 -5.14
CA TYR A 333 -10.37 -17.38 -5.95
C TYR A 333 -10.38 -16.93 -7.41
N GLU A 334 -11.56 -16.78 -8.02
CA GLU A 334 -11.71 -16.29 -9.39
C GLU A 334 -11.11 -14.89 -9.54
N GLN A 335 -11.42 -13.97 -8.61
CA GLN A 335 -10.83 -12.63 -8.59
C GLN A 335 -9.31 -12.64 -8.46
N ALA A 336 -8.75 -13.58 -7.67
CA ALA A 336 -7.31 -13.70 -7.50
C ALA A 336 -6.60 -14.24 -8.74
N ILE A 337 -7.16 -15.25 -9.39
CA ILE A 337 -6.65 -15.82 -10.65
C ILE A 337 -6.71 -14.81 -11.78
N ASP A 338 -7.81 -14.05 -11.89
CA ASP A 338 -7.97 -13.01 -12.92
C ASP A 338 -7.00 -11.84 -12.72
N ALA A 339 -6.61 -11.55 -11.48
CA ALA A 339 -5.68 -10.48 -11.14
C ALA A 339 -4.20 -10.89 -11.28
N SER A 340 -3.89 -12.18 -11.17
CA SER A 340 -2.50 -12.67 -11.21
C SER A 340 -1.89 -12.57 -12.60
N ALA A 341 -0.65 -12.11 -12.67
CA ALA A 341 0.15 -12.14 -13.90
C ALA A 341 0.64 -13.55 -14.25
N ASP A 342 0.74 -14.43 -13.24
CA ASP A 342 1.10 -15.84 -13.39
C ASP A 342 0.14 -16.72 -12.54
N PRO A 343 -1.04 -17.06 -13.11
CA PRO A 343 -2.02 -17.88 -12.42
C PRO A 343 -1.55 -19.31 -12.11
N GLU A 344 -0.58 -19.84 -12.88
CA GLU A 344 -0.04 -21.18 -12.66
C GLU A 344 0.81 -21.21 -11.40
N ASP A 345 1.69 -20.21 -11.23
CA ASP A 345 2.48 -20.01 -10.01
C ASP A 345 1.58 -19.77 -8.79
N LEU A 346 0.54 -18.94 -8.90
CA LEU A 346 -0.42 -18.71 -7.82
C LEU A 346 -1.11 -20.01 -7.40
N SER A 347 -1.57 -20.81 -8.38
CA SER A 347 -2.22 -22.10 -8.15
C SER A 347 -1.26 -23.10 -7.50
N LEU A 348 0.01 -23.12 -7.91
CA LEU A 348 1.03 -23.97 -7.31
C LEU A 348 1.27 -23.60 -5.85
N LYS A 349 1.49 -22.32 -5.55
CA LYS A 349 1.70 -21.80 -4.18
C LYS A 349 0.51 -22.09 -3.27
N LEU A 350 -0.70 -21.90 -3.77
CA LEU A 350 -1.91 -22.27 -3.03
C LEU A 350 -1.95 -23.78 -2.74
N ARG A 351 -1.54 -24.64 -3.67
CA ARG A 351 -1.50 -26.10 -3.42
C ARG A 351 -0.45 -26.49 -2.39
N GLU A 352 0.74 -25.88 -2.44
CA GLU A 352 1.82 -26.14 -1.47
C GLU A 352 1.39 -25.79 -0.04
N MET A 353 0.57 -24.75 0.13
CA MET A 353 0.00 -24.39 1.43
C MET A 353 -1.04 -25.42 1.94
N PHE A 354 -1.57 -26.30 1.08
CA PHE A 354 -2.59 -27.29 1.39
C PHE A 354 -2.35 -28.67 0.74
N PRO A 355 -1.40 -29.46 1.31
CA PRO A 355 -0.97 -30.74 0.74
C PRO A 355 -2.09 -31.76 0.49
N SER A 356 -3.18 -31.70 1.27
CA SER A 356 -4.33 -32.60 1.14
C SER A 356 -5.11 -32.48 -0.18
N ILE A 357 -4.97 -31.35 -0.88
CA ILE A 357 -5.58 -31.11 -2.20
C ILE A 357 -4.66 -31.55 -3.33
N GLU A 358 -3.34 -31.46 -3.10
CA GLU A 358 -2.33 -31.98 -4.02
C GLU A 358 -2.38 -33.52 -4.10
N GLU A 359 -2.65 -34.20 -2.99
CA GLU A 359 -2.83 -35.67 -2.96
C GLU A 359 -4.02 -36.12 -3.82
N ARG A 360 -5.18 -35.42 -3.78
CA ARG A 360 -6.35 -35.73 -4.62
C ARG A 360 -6.12 -35.43 -6.11
N SER A 361 -5.37 -34.37 -6.42
CA SER A 361 -5.02 -34.05 -7.80
C SER A 361 -4.02 -35.05 -8.40
N ARG A 362 -3.06 -35.55 -7.59
CA ARG A 362 -2.15 -36.63 -7.99
C ARG A 362 -2.86 -37.97 -8.22
N GLU A 363 -4.04 -38.18 -7.61
CA GLU A 363 -4.89 -39.36 -7.83
C GLU A 363 -5.76 -39.30 -9.11
N GLY A 364 -5.64 -38.24 -9.92
CA GLY A 364 -6.26 -38.16 -11.24
C GLY A 364 -7.62 -37.46 -11.29
N GLU A 365 -8.03 -36.77 -10.22
CA GLU A 365 -9.15 -35.83 -10.29
C GLU A 365 -8.73 -34.53 -11.00
N MET A 366 -9.62 -34.02 -11.87
CA MET A 366 -9.38 -32.81 -12.67
C MET A 366 -8.96 -31.62 -11.80
N SER A 367 -8.33 -30.64 -12.46
CA SER A 367 -7.98 -29.32 -11.93
C SER A 367 -8.89 -28.85 -10.79
N PRO A 368 -8.31 -28.39 -9.66
CA PRO A 368 -9.02 -28.18 -8.41
C PRO A 368 -10.26 -27.28 -8.63
N SER A 369 -11.40 -27.74 -8.10
CA SER A 369 -12.68 -27.07 -8.27
C SER A 369 -12.82 -25.90 -7.31
N PRO A 370 -13.69 -24.90 -7.58
CA PRO A 370 -14.04 -23.87 -6.60
C PRO A 370 -14.47 -24.42 -5.22
N ALA A 371 -14.93 -25.67 -5.16
CA ALA A 371 -15.31 -26.34 -3.91
C ALA A 371 -14.09 -26.79 -3.07
N ASP A 372 -13.00 -27.21 -3.72
CA ASP A 372 -11.73 -27.55 -3.04
C ASP A 372 -11.10 -26.29 -2.42
N PHE A 373 -11.29 -25.15 -3.07
CA PHE A 373 -10.81 -23.86 -2.57
C PHE A 373 -11.68 -23.25 -1.46
N SER A 374 -12.95 -23.63 -1.35
CA SER A 374 -13.78 -23.32 -0.16
C SER A 374 -13.19 -23.98 1.09
N GLN A 375 -12.68 -25.22 0.96
CA GLN A 375 -12.01 -25.92 2.06
C GLN A 375 -10.68 -25.23 2.42
N ILE A 376 -9.95 -24.72 1.42
CA ILE A 376 -8.73 -23.91 1.62
C ILE A 376 -9.02 -22.63 2.41
N THR A 377 -10.06 -21.89 2.03
CA THR A 377 -10.43 -20.65 2.73
C THR A 377 -10.88 -20.94 4.16
N GLU A 378 -11.66 -22.00 4.38
CA GLU A 378 -12.03 -22.46 5.72
C GLU A 378 -10.82 -22.89 6.57
N LEU A 379 -9.83 -23.56 5.97
CA LEU A 379 -8.63 -24.00 6.67
C LEU A 379 -7.69 -22.84 7.01
N ILE A 380 -7.51 -21.86 6.12
CA ILE A 380 -6.80 -20.62 6.48
C ILE A 380 -7.56 -19.89 7.59
N GLU A 381 -8.88 -19.73 7.47
CA GLU A 381 -9.66 -19.02 8.48
C GLU A 381 -9.51 -19.71 9.85
N THR A 382 -9.50 -21.04 9.86
CA THR A 382 -9.21 -21.84 11.04
C THR A 382 -7.80 -21.58 11.57
N LYS A 383 -6.77 -21.62 10.71
CA LYS A 383 -5.38 -21.34 11.11
C LYS A 383 -5.21 -19.94 11.70
N ARG A 384 -5.81 -18.92 11.06
CA ARG A 384 -5.83 -17.54 11.56
C ARG A 384 -6.48 -17.44 12.94
N LEU A 385 -7.63 -18.09 13.14
CA LEU A 385 -8.30 -18.11 14.44
C LEU A 385 -7.42 -18.78 15.53
N TYR A 386 -6.62 -19.77 15.17
CA TYR A 386 -5.64 -20.37 16.08
C TYR A 386 -4.49 -19.41 16.40
N GLU A 387 -3.89 -18.76 15.40
CA GLU A 387 -2.82 -17.76 15.59
C GLU A 387 -3.29 -16.58 16.46
N GLU A 388 -4.49 -16.05 16.21
CA GLU A 388 -5.10 -14.99 17.04
C GLU A 388 -5.36 -15.46 18.49
N MET A 389 -5.73 -16.73 18.67
CA MET A 389 -5.87 -17.30 20.03
C MET A 389 -4.52 -17.43 20.72
N GLU A 390 -3.46 -17.82 20.00
CA GLU A 390 -2.09 -17.91 20.53
C GLU A 390 -1.54 -16.53 20.92
N GLU A 391 -1.72 -15.51 20.08
CA GLU A 391 -1.31 -14.14 20.39
C GLU A 391 -2.06 -13.60 21.63
N ARG A 392 -3.37 -13.80 21.72
CA ARG A 392 -4.14 -13.45 22.92
C ARG A 392 -3.67 -14.20 24.16
N HIS A 393 -3.27 -15.46 24.00
CA HIS A 393 -2.73 -16.25 25.09
C HIS A 393 -1.35 -15.74 25.52
N SER A 394 -0.50 -15.38 24.56
CA SER A 394 0.82 -14.79 24.78
C SER A 394 0.73 -13.44 25.49
N ALA A 395 -0.15 -12.55 25.02
CA ALA A 395 -0.40 -11.25 25.66
C ALA A 395 -0.91 -11.40 27.11
N LYS A 396 -1.80 -12.38 27.37
CA LYS A 396 -2.25 -12.71 28.73
C LYS A 396 -1.16 -13.29 29.61
N LEU A 397 -0.21 -14.03 29.05
CA LEU A 397 0.95 -14.51 29.79
C LEU A 397 1.85 -13.33 30.18
N LEU A 398 2.10 -12.41 29.24
CA LEU A 398 2.90 -11.21 29.48
C LEU A 398 2.28 -10.31 30.58
N GLU A 399 0.97 -10.08 30.53
CA GLU A 399 0.24 -9.34 31.57
C GLU A 399 0.34 -10.03 32.94
N LYS A 400 0.33 -11.37 32.96
CA LYS A 400 0.53 -12.13 34.21
C LYS A 400 1.96 -12.07 34.71
N ASP A 401 2.94 -12.07 33.83
CA ASP A 401 4.35 -11.93 34.20
C ASP A 401 4.61 -10.54 34.80
N GLU A 402 4.03 -9.47 34.23
CA GLU A 402 4.05 -8.12 34.82
C GLU A 402 3.39 -8.07 36.21
N GLN A 403 2.26 -8.76 36.39
CA GLN A 403 1.59 -8.87 37.70
C GLN A 403 2.45 -9.65 38.72
N ILE A 404 3.17 -10.68 38.28
CA ILE A 404 4.09 -11.43 39.14
C ILE A 404 5.25 -10.54 39.56
N GLU A 405 5.87 -9.79 38.64
CA GLU A 405 6.94 -8.84 38.98
C GLU A 405 6.49 -7.78 39.98
N ALA A 406 5.28 -7.24 39.82
CA ALA A 406 4.70 -6.29 40.76
C ALA A 406 4.50 -6.90 42.16
N LEU A 407 3.94 -8.11 42.24
CA LEU A 407 3.76 -8.83 43.50
C LEU A 407 5.09 -9.21 44.16
N GLU A 408 6.13 -9.54 43.38
CA GLU A 408 7.47 -9.81 43.88
C GLU A 408 8.12 -8.54 44.47
N ALA A 409 7.92 -7.39 43.82
CA ALA A 409 8.38 -6.10 44.34
C ALA A 409 7.66 -5.73 45.65
N ASP A 410 6.33 -5.93 45.72
CA ASP A 410 5.54 -5.71 46.93
C ASP A 410 5.99 -6.63 48.07
N LEU A 411 6.24 -7.91 47.77
CA LEU A 411 6.77 -8.88 48.75
C LEU A 411 8.17 -8.50 49.25
N ALA A 412 9.03 -7.94 48.39
CA ALA A 412 10.34 -7.45 48.78
C ALA A 412 10.22 -6.25 49.73
N ALA A 413 9.36 -5.28 49.41
CA ALA A 413 9.09 -4.13 50.26
C ALA A 413 8.49 -4.53 51.62
N LEU A 414 7.58 -5.51 51.62
CA LEU A 414 6.98 -6.05 52.85
C LEU A 414 8.02 -6.79 53.70
N ARG A 415 8.94 -7.54 53.07
CA ARG A 415 10.05 -8.21 53.76
C ARG A 415 10.98 -7.20 54.43
N ASP A 416 11.32 -6.11 53.75
CA ASP A 416 12.16 -5.05 54.31
C ASP A 416 11.46 -4.37 55.51
N GLN A 417 10.15 -4.10 55.43
CA GLN A 417 9.36 -3.59 56.56
C GLN A 417 9.30 -4.55 57.76
N ILE A 418 9.18 -5.86 57.49
CA ILE A 418 9.20 -6.90 58.52
C ILE A 418 10.59 -7.02 59.16
N GLN A 419 11.66 -6.79 58.39
CA GLN A 419 13.04 -6.78 58.89
C GLN A 419 13.33 -5.57 59.78
N GLU A 420 12.72 -4.41 59.49
CA GLU A 420 12.78 -3.22 60.35
C GLU A 420 11.95 -3.37 61.65
N THR A 421 10.91 -4.19 61.63
CA THR A 421 10.02 -4.42 62.77
C THR A 421 10.36 -5.75 63.46
N SER A 422 11.52 -5.80 64.14
CA SER A 422 11.97 -7.03 64.80
C SER A 422 11.05 -7.44 65.96
N GLY A 423 10.26 -8.49 65.72
CA GLY A 423 9.54 -9.24 66.74
C GLY A 423 8.46 -10.18 66.20
N GLY A 424 8.83 -11.27 65.52
CA GLY A 424 7.88 -12.36 65.17
C GLY A 424 8.29 -13.24 63.98
N THR A 425 9.43 -13.93 64.05
CA THR A 425 10.04 -14.62 62.90
C THR A 425 9.59 -16.07 62.64
N ASP A 426 8.69 -16.67 63.42
CA ASP A 426 8.39 -18.11 63.28
C ASP A 426 7.07 -18.44 62.56
N GLU A 427 6.10 -17.51 62.50
CA GLU A 427 4.79 -17.74 61.86
C GLU A 427 4.82 -17.45 60.34
N LEU A 428 5.50 -16.38 59.94
CA LEU A 428 5.67 -15.99 58.53
C LEU A 428 6.56 -16.95 57.74
N GLN A 429 7.55 -17.59 58.39
CA GLN A 429 8.37 -18.61 57.75
C GLN A 429 7.54 -19.86 57.40
N ARG A 430 6.57 -20.22 58.25
CA ARG A 430 5.65 -21.35 57.97
C ARG A 430 4.66 -21.03 56.86
N GLU A 431 4.09 -19.82 56.83
CA GLU A 431 3.20 -19.42 55.72
C GLU A 431 3.95 -19.34 54.38
N ALA A 432 5.19 -18.84 54.37
CA ALA A 432 5.99 -18.78 53.16
C ALA A 432 6.37 -20.17 52.60
N GLU A 433 6.61 -21.16 53.47
CA GLU A 433 6.84 -22.55 53.05
C GLU A 433 5.56 -23.20 52.48
N ILE A 434 4.40 -22.93 53.06
CA ILE A 434 3.11 -23.43 52.58
C ILE A 434 2.77 -22.83 51.21
N SER A 435 2.90 -21.51 51.02
CA SER A 435 2.63 -20.89 49.72
C SER A 435 3.62 -21.33 48.63
N ARG A 436 4.90 -21.55 48.96
CA ARG A 436 5.86 -22.13 48.00
C ARG A 436 5.48 -23.55 47.58
N SER A 437 5.01 -24.35 48.53
CA SER A 437 4.48 -25.70 48.25
C SER A 437 3.26 -25.65 47.32
N GLU A 438 2.37 -24.67 47.48
CA GLU A 438 1.18 -24.54 46.62
C GLU A 438 1.53 -24.09 45.20
N VAL A 439 2.47 -23.16 45.04
CA VAL A 439 2.95 -22.71 43.72
C VAL A 439 3.67 -23.85 42.98
N GLN A 440 4.48 -24.64 43.69
CA GLN A 440 5.15 -25.82 43.12
C GLN A 440 4.11 -26.83 42.60
N ARG A 441 3.08 -27.09 43.40
CA ARG A 441 1.99 -28.02 43.04
C ARG A 441 1.16 -27.51 41.86
N ALA A 442 0.87 -26.21 41.79
CA ALA A 442 0.18 -25.60 40.66
C ALA A 442 0.99 -25.68 39.35
N ARG A 443 2.32 -25.51 39.42
CA ARG A 443 3.23 -25.69 38.27
C ARG A 443 3.26 -27.13 37.80
N GLU A 444 3.32 -28.10 38.71
CA GLU A 444 3.28 -29.52 38.38
C GLU A 444 1.93 -29.94 37.75
N GLU A 445 0.81 -29.44 38.27
CA GLU A 445 -0.52 -29.68 37.67
C GLU A 445 -0.66 -29.05 36.28
N SER A 446 -0.09 -27.85 36.06
CA SER A 446 -0.07 -27.21 34.74
C SER A 446 0.79 -28.01 33.75
N GLN A 447 1.97 -28.48 34.18
CA GLN A 447 2.84 -29.29 33.34
C GLN A 447 2.21 -30.63 32.97
N GLN A 448 1.47 -31.26 33.90
CA GLN A 448 0.71 -32.48 33.62
C GLN A 448 -0.42 -32.23 32.61
N LYS A 449 -1.12 -31.09 32.70
CA LYS A 449 -2.15 -30.71 31.71
C LYS A 449 -1.56 -30.47 30.33
N ILE A 450 -0.40 -29.80 30.24
CA ILE A 450 0.32 -29.59 28.97
C ILE A 450 0.74 -30.93 28.36
N ASN A 451 1.30 -31.84 29.17
CA ASN A 451 1.69 -33.16 28.70
C ASN A 451 0.48 -33.99 28.22
N ALA A 452 -0.64 -33.94 28.93
CA ALA A 452 -1.88 -34.60 28.52
C ALA A 452 -2.49 -34.00 27.24
N LEU A 453 -2.35 -32.69 27.03
CA LEU A 453 -2.76 -32.02 25.80
C LEU A 453 -1.88 -32.44 24.62
N ASN A 454 -0.57 -32.53 24.82
CA ASN A 454 0.37 -32.99 23.80
C ASN A 454 0.14 -34.45 23.42
N GLU A 455 -0.18 -35.34 24.37
CA GLU A 455 -0.60 -36.71 24.05
C GLU A 455 -1.91 -36.73 23.27
N ARG A 456 -2.88 -35.87 23.62
CA ARG A 456 -4.17 -35.80 22.92
C ARG A 456 -4.06 -35.23 21.50
N ILE A 457 -3.16 -34.28 21.27
CA ILE A 457 -2.79 -33.78 19.93
C ILE A 457 -2.14 -34.91 19.12
N LYS A 458 -1.29 -35.71 19.75
CA LYS A 458 -0.65 -36.87 19.10
C LYS A 458 -1.67 -37.93 18.70
N ASP A 459 -2.64 -38.24 19.56
CA ASP A 459 -3.76 -39.15 19.29
C ASP A 459 -4.70 -38.61 18.18
N LEU A 460 -5.01 -37.30 18.21
CA LEU A 460 -5.83 -36.65 17.16
C LEU A 460 -5.13 -36.67 15.80
N ASN A 461 -3.82 -36.42 15.77
CA ASN A 461 -3.01 -36.53 14.55
C ASN A 461 -2.96 -37.98 14.04
N GLN A 462 -2.94 -38.97 14.94
CA GLN A 462 -3.01 -40.39 14.57
C GLN A 462 -4.40 -40.82 14.08
N GLN A 463 -5.47 -40.23 14.61
CA GLN A 463 -6.84 -40.47 14.14
C GLN A 463 -7.13 -39.79 12.81
N LEU A 464 -6.57 -38.61 12.56
CA LEU A 464 -6.61 -37.94 11.26
C LEU A 464 -5.79 -38.72 10.21
N ALA A 465 -4.65 -39.30 10.59
CA ALA A 465 -3.85 -40.18 9.72
C ALA A 465 -4.53 -41.54 9.42
N ASN A 466 -5.34 -42.07 10.34
CA ASN A 466 -6.05 -43.35 10.18
C ASN A 466 -7.51 -43.20 9.69
N GLY A 467 -8.02 -41.97 9.54
CA GLY A 467 -9.38 -41.66 9.06
C GLY A 467 -9.54 -41.71 7.53
N GLY A 468 -8.44 -41.83 6.79
CA GLY A 468 -8.42 -42.01 5.34
C GLY A 468 -8.48 -43.49 4.93
N GLY A 469 -9.67 -44.09 4.99
CA GLY A 469 -9.98 -45.28 4.20
C GLY A 469 -10.31 -46.56 4.97
N LYS A 470 -11.60 -46.88 5.04
CA LYS A 470 -12.21 -48.05 4.35
C LYS A 470 -13.71 -48.09 4.62
N GLY A 471 -14.48 -48.13 3.54
CA GLY A 471 -15.92 -48.33 3.58
C GLY A 471 -16.35 -49.77 3.83
N SER A 472 -17.65 -49.96 3.59
CA SER A 472 -18.38 -51.23 3.45
C SER A 472 -18.86 -51.92 4.75
N GLY A 473 -20.16 -51.79 4.99
CA GLY A 473 -21.03 -52.98 4.95
C GLY A 473 -21.75 -53.36 6.24
N PHE A 474 -23.07 -53.55 6.08
CA PHE A 474 -23.97 -54.39 6.89
C PHE A 474 -24.39 -53.88 8.28
N PHE A 475 -25.67 -53.52 8.43
CA PHE A 475 -26.71 -54.49 8.80
C PHE A 475 -28.12 -53.99 8.45
N LYS A 476 -28.86 -54.84 7.74
CA LYS A 476 -30.34 -54.83 7.65
C LYS A 476 -30.93 -55.23 9.00
N ARG A 477 -31.93 -54.51 9.50
CA ARG A 477 -33.33 -54.99 9.55
C ARG A 477 -34.27 -53.88 9.93
#